data_AF-A0A437S552-F1
#
_entry.id   AF-A0A437S552-F1
#
_cell.length_a   1.000
_cell.length_b   1.000
_cell.length_c   1.000
_cell.angle_alpha   90.00
_cell.angle_beta   90.00
_cell.angle_gamma   90.00
#
_symmetry.space_group_name_H-M   'P 1'
#
loop_
_entity.id
_entity.type
_entity.pdbx_description
1 polymer ?
#
loop_
_entity_poly.entity_id
_entity_poly.type
_entity_poly.pdbx_seq_one_letter_code
_entity_poly.pdbx_strand_id
1 'polypeptide(L)'
;MVLTKRRIEKTVILLLILLIMSTVLMGCEKKEEDLSSQLYSNRTEYVGDNSKVGNIISLLKFKGYDHMEILSEEEPYSINIYLNENLSEMDLEELQNKSAVIFPLISNLEEINCLGEDGDKLVFTREEIDEFTIKEFGISTEKLGRSLEEFKKLVN
;
A
#
# COMPACT_ATOMS: atom_id res chain seq x y z
N MET A 1 32.18 -5.71 -62.65
CA MET A 1 30.79 -5.95 -62.17
C MET A 1 30.70 -6.65 -60.80
N VAL A 2 31.81 -7.02 -60.13
CA VAL A 2 31.81 -7.75 -58.84
C VAL A 2 31.79 -6.80 -57.62
N LEU A 3 32.41 -5.62 -57.73
CA LEU A 3 32.52 -4.65 -56.63
C LEU A 3 31.18 -4.00 -56.26
N THR A 4 30.28 -3.83 -57.24
CA THR A 4 28.94 -3.24 -57.04
C THR A 4 28.01 -4.18 -56.27
N LYS A 5 28.03 -5.48 -56.60
CA LYS A 5 27.25 -6.52 -55.91
C LYS A 5 27.63 -6.64 -54.42
N ARG A 6 28.94 -6.62 -54.14
CA ARG A 6 29.48 -6.70 -52.77
C ARG A 6 29.16 -5.46 -51.92
N ARG A 7 28.98 -4.28 -52.55
CA ARG A 7 28.49 -3.06 -51.88
C ARG A 7 27.00 -3.16 -51.59
N ILE A 8 26.20 -3.61 -52.56
CA ILE A 8 24.74 -3.77 -52.42
C ILE A 8 24.40 -4.78 -51.31
N GLU A 9 25.08 -5.94 -51.26
CA GLU A 9 24.86 -6.95 -50.22
C GLU A 9 25.12 -6.40 -48.81
N LYS A 10 26.19 -5.61 -48.63
CA LYS A 10 26.51 -4.98 -47.34
C LYS A 10 25.49 -3.92 -46.95
N THR A 11 25.02 -3.11 -47.90
CA THR A 11 24.01 -2.09 -47.64
C THR A 11 22.65 -2.72 -47.30
N VAL A 12 22.27 -3.81 -47.97
CA VAL A 12 21.04 -4.56 -47.68
C VAL A 12 21.11 -5.23 -46.30
N ILE A 13 22.24 -5.85 -45.96
CA ILE A 13 22.47 -6.44 -44.62
C ILE A 13 22.41 -5.36 -43.53
N LEU A 14 23.01 -4.18 -43.76
CA LEU A 14 22.98 -3.08 -42.80
C LEU A 14 21.55 -2.55 -42.58
N LEU A 15 20.75 -2.44 -43.64
CA LEU A 15 19.34 -2.02 -43.55
C LEU A 15 18.48 -3.04 -42.81
N LEU A 16 18.72 -4.34 -43.02
CA LEU A 16 18.02 -5.42 -42.30
C LEU A 16 18.34 -5.40 -40.79
N ILE A 17 19.60 -5.17 -40.42
CA ILE A 17 20.01 -5.08 -39.00
C ILE A 17 19.35 -3.86 -38.32
N LEU A 18 19.28 -2.72 -39.00
CA LEU A 18 18.61 -1.51 -38.50
C LEU A 18 17.11 -1.74 -38.24
N LEU A 19 16.46 -2.49 -39.12
CA LEU A 19 15.03 -2.81 -39.01
C LEU A 19 14.72 -3.78 -37.85
N ILE A 20 15.64 -4.69 -37.56
CA ILE A 20 15.55 -5.65 -36.43
C ILE A 20 15.80 -4.93 -35.09
N MET A 21 16.69 -3.94 -35.05
CA MET A 21 16.95 -3.15 -33.84
C MET A 21 15.74 -2.30 -33.42
N SER A 22 14.94 -1.81 -34.38
CA SER A 22 13.74 -1.02 -34.10
C SER A 22 12.60 -1.79 -33.43
N THR A 23 12.55 -3.13 -33.52
CA THR A 23 11.46 -3.93 -32.92
C THR A 23 11.70 -4.33 -31.46
N VAL A 24 12.84 -3.95 -30.86
CA VAL A 24 13.20 -4.32 -29.47
C VAL A 24 12.60 -3.36 -28.43
N LEU A 25 11.91 -2.29 -28.85
CA LEU A 25 11.22 -1.36 -27.96
C LEU A 25 9.76 -1.80 -27.69
N MET A 26 9.55 -3.05 -27.30
CA MET A 26 8.33 -3.40 -26.57
C MET A 26 8.58 -3.03 -25.11
N GLY A 27 8.29 -1.77 -24.78
CA GLY A 27 8.24 -1.31 -23.39
C GLY A 27 7.30 -2.22 -22.60
N CYS A 28 7.79 -2.76 -21.49
CA CYS A 28 6.93 -3.41 -20.52
C CYS A 28 6.02 -2.32 -19.94
N GLU A 29 4.77 -2.24 -20.39
CA GLU A 29 3.75 -1.46 -19.70
C GLU A 29 3.58 -2.07 -18.31
N LYS A 30 4.21 -1.45 -17.31
CA LYS A 30 3.80 -1.66 -15.92
C LYS A 30 2.37 -1.17 -15.83
N LYS A 31 1.41 -2.10 -15.82
CA LYS A 31 0.03 -1.83 -15.41
C LYS A 31 0.13 -1.06 -14.10
N GLU A 32 -0.37 0.16 -14.04
CA GLU A 32 -0.54 0.86 -12.77
C GLU A 32 -1.39 -0.05 -11.87
N GLU A 33 -0.76 -0.57 -10.82
CA GLU A 33 -1.42 -1.38 -9.82
C GLU A 33 -2.28 -0.44 -8.97
N ASP A 34 -3.57 -0.73 -8.83
CA ASP A 34 -4.48 0.11 -8.06
C ASP A 34 -4.10 0.13 -6.57
N LEU A 35 -4.53 1.17 -5.85
CA LEU A 35 -4.15 1.37 -4.44
C LEU A 35 -4.49 0.14 -3.57
N SER A 36 -5.63 -0.50 -3.80
CA SER A 36 -6.06 -1.68 -3.04
C SER A 36 -5.09 -2.84 -3.24
N SER A 37 -4.64 -3.07 -4.48
CA SER A 37 -3.65 -4.10 -4.80
C SER A 37 -2.28 -3.79 -4.17
N GLN A 38 -1.83 -2.52 -4.20
CA GLN A 38 -0.59 -2.08 -3.54
C GLN A 38 -0.65 -2.30 -2.02
N LEU A 39 -1.73 -1.88 -1.36
CA LEU A 39 -1.95 -2.09 0.07
C LEU A 39 -1.99 -3.59 0.41
N TYR A 40 -2.77 -4.37 -0.32
CA TYR A 40 -2.96 -5.80 -0.07
C TYR A 40 -1.67 -6.63 -0.29
N SER A 41 -0.78 -6.17 -1.18
CA SER A 41 0.54 -6.78 -1.39
C SER A 41 1.45 -6.69 -0.14
N ASN A 42 1.21 -5.69 0.72
CA ASN A 42 1.94 -5.46 1.96
C ASN A 42 1.29 -6.15 3.18
N ARG A 43 0.30 -7.03 3.00
CA ARG A 43 -0.28 -7.74 4.14
C ARG A 43 0.75 -8.60 4.88
N THR A 44 0.58 -8.70 6.19
CA THR A 44 1.48 -9.40 7.10
C THR A 44 0.71 -10.03 8.26
N GLU A 45 1.25 -11.12 8.79
CA GLU A 45 0.73 -11.72 10.01
C GLU A 45 1.15 -10.91 11.24
N TYR A 46 2.33 -10.27 11.19
CA TYR A 46 2.98 -9.64 12.33
C TYR A 46 3.17 -8.15 12.14
N VAL A 47 2.78 -7.36 13.16
CA VAL A 47 3.01 -5.92 13.23
C VAL A 47 4.52 -5.58 13.20
N GLY A 48 5.38 -6.47 13.68
CA GLY A 48 6.84 -6.33 13.64
C GLY A 48 7.47 -6.41 12.25
N ASP A 49 6.71 -6.66 11.18
CA ASP A 49 7.21 -6.54 9.80
C ASP A 49 7.31 -5.06 9.40
N ASN A 50 8.36 -4.39 9.90
CA ASN A 50 8.57 -2.95 9.72
C ASN A 50 8.49 -2.50 8.26
N SER A 51 8.97 -3.33 7.32
CA SER A 51 8.95 -2.99 5.90
C SER A 51 7.52 -2.94 5.36
N LYS A 52 6.73 -3.97 5.67
CA LYS A 52 5.34 -4.05 5.22
C LYS A 52 4.44 -3.04 5.92
N VAL A 53 4.56 -2.91 7.24
CA VAL A 53 3.77 -1.95 8.01
C VAL A 53 4.08 -0.52 7.58
N GLY A 54 5.36 -0.17 7.42
CA GLY A 54 5.76 1.15 6.93
C GLY A 54 5.20 1.45 5.53
N ASN A 55 5.20 0.47 4.62
CA ASN A 55 4.59 0.63 3.30
C ASN A 55 3.08 0.87 3.37
N ILE A 56 2.34 0.17 4.25
CA ILE A 56 0.90 0.37 4.46
C ILE A 56 0.64 1.82 4.91
N ILE A 57 1.32 2.27 5.97
CA ILE A 57 1.13 3.62 6.52
C ILE A 57 1.51 4.70 5.48
N SER A 58 2.60 4.50 4.73
CA SER A 58 3.01 5.42 3.67
C SER A 58 2.00 5.54 2.54
N LEU A 59 1.30 4.45 2.17
CA LEU A 59 0.30 4.45 1.11
C LEU A 59 -0.99 5.18 1.52
N LEU A 60 -1.36 5.14 2.80
CA LEU A 60 -2.58 5.76 3.33
C LEU A 60 -2.50 7.28 3.52
N LYS A 61 -1.28 7.85 3.53
CA LYS A 61 -1.04 9.31 3.58
C LYS A 61 -1.83 10.02 4.68
N PHE A 62 -1.49 9.77 5.95
CA PHE A 62 -2.07 10.50 7.09
C PHE A 62 -1.76 12.01 6.97
N LYS A 63 -2.78 12.86 7.18
CA LYS A 63 -2.59 14.31 7.24
C LYS A 63 -1.70 14.62 8.45
N GLY A 64 -0.68 15.46 8.25
CA GLY A 64 0.25 15.81 9.32
C GLY A 64 1.21 14.70 9.73
N TYR A 65 1.30 13.60 8.99
CA TYR A 65 2.21 12.50 9.33
C TYR A 65 3.65 12.97 9.59
N ASP A 66 4.18 12.60 10.74
CA ASP A 66 5.59 12.81 11.10
C ASP A 66 6.35 11.49 11.03
N HIS A 67 6.04 10.57 11.94
CA HIS A 67 6.65 9.25 12.01
C HIS A 67 5.70 8.23 12.62
N MET A 68 6.14 6.97 12.65
CA MET A 68 5.44 5.90 13.33
C MET A 68 6.40 5.08 14.19
N GLU A 69 5.85 4.46 15.22
CA GLU A 69 6.55 3.47 16.04
C GLU A 69 5.73 2.18 16.09
N ILE A 70 6.42 1.04 16.03
CA ILE A 70 5.82 -0.28 16.18
C ILE A 70 6.12 -0.76 17.59
N LEU A 71 5.07 -1.15 18.31
CA LEU A 71 5.15 -1.71 19.65
C LEU A 71 4.76 -3.19 19.58
N SER A 72 5.78 -4.03 19.40
CA SER A 72 5.61 -5.48 19.18
C SER A 72 6.26 -6.37 20.24
N GLU A 73 6.81 -5.76 21.30
CA GLU A 73 7.52 -6.50 22.36
C GLU A 73 6.55 -7.16 23.36
N GLU A 74 5.43 -6.49 23.67
CA GLU A 74 4.41 -6.95 24.61
C GLU A 74 3.01 -6.61 24.08
N GLU A 75 2.02 -7.44 24.43
CA GLU A 75 0.62 -7.18 24.11
C GLU A 75 0.05 -6.05 25.00
N PRO A 76 -0.84 -5.19 24.45
CA PRO A 76 -1.40 -5.27 23.10
C PRO A 76 -0.41 -4.80 22.01
N TYR A 77 -0.33 -5.58 20.92
CA TYR A 77 0.53 -5.23 19.79
C TYR A 77 -0.04 -4.02 19.05
N SER A 78 0.76 -2.97 18.90
CA SER A 78 0.23 -1.68 18.47
C SER A 78 1.15 -0.88 17.54
N ILE A 79 0.54 0.09 16.88
CA ILE A 79 1.24 1.09 16.06
C ILE A 79 0.93 2.47 16.63
N ASN A 80 1.97 3.26 16.92
CA ASN A 80 1.85 4.68 17.19
C ASN A 80 2.07 5.45 15.88
N ILE A 81 1.16 6.36 15.56
CA ILE A 81 1.26 7.28 14.43
C ILE A 81 1.31 8.70 15.01
N TYR A 82 2.46 9.36 14.84
CA TYR A 82 2.69 10.71 15.33
C TYR A 82 2.34 11.72 14.24
N LEU A 83 1.58 12.74 14.63
CA LEU A 83 0.99 13.71 13.73
C LEU A 83 1.35 15.14 14.20
N ASN A 84 1.88 15.95 13.29
CA ASN A 84 2.17 17.38 13.50
C ASN A 84 0.91 18.26 13.37
N GLU A 85 -0.24 17.73 13.77
CA GLU A 85 -1.54 18.39 13.75
C GLU A 85 -2.26 18.06 15.07
N ASN A 86 -3.09 18.98 15.56
CA ASN A 86 -3.96 18.72 16.71
C ASN A 86 -5.07 17.74 16.30
N LEU A 87 -5.36 16.72 17.12
CA LEU A 87 -6.41 15.74 16.78
C LEU A 87 -7.80 16.38 16.66
N SER A 88 -8.03 17.49 17.39
CA SER A 88 -9.26 18.28 17.30
C SER A 88 -9.49 18.96 15.94
N GLU A 89 -8.44 19.10 15.12
CA GLU A 89 -8.49 19.66 13.76
C GLU A 89 -8.53 18.57 12.67
N MET A 90 -8.49 17.30 13.07
CA MET A 90 -8.53 16.16 12.17
C MET A 90 -9.94 15.65 11.95
N ASP A 91 -10.14 15.01 10.80
CA ASP A 91 -11.35 14.26 10.53
C ASP A 91 -11.28 12.89 11.20
N LEU A 92 -12.08 12.72 12.26
CA LEU A 92 -12.19 11.48 13.01
C LEU A 92 -12.64 10.31 12.12
N GLU A 93 -13.54 10.57 11.17
CA GLU A 93 -14.03 9.55 10.24
C GLU A 93 -12.92 9.12 9.27
N GLU A 94 -12.10 10.07 8.80
CA GLU A 94 -10.92 9.75 7.99
C GLU A 94 -9.93 8.84 8.74
N LEU A 95 -9.65 9.15 10.00
CA LEU A 95 -8.77 8.34 10.85
C LEU A 95 -9.36 6.94 11.11
N GLN A 96 -10.67 6.86 11.40
CA GLN A 96 -11.36 5.59 11.59
C GLN A 96 -11.35 4.73 10.31
N ASN A 97 -11.60 5.34 9.15
CA ASN A 97 -11.58 4.66 7.86
C ASN A 97 -10.17 4.15 7.52
N LYS A 98 -9.12 4.94 7.78
CA LYS A 98 -7.73 4.49 7.60
C LYS A 98 -7.39 3.32 8.53
N SER A 99 -7.83 3.37 9.79
CA SER A 99 -7.69 2.26 10.73
C SER A 99 -8.41 1.01 10.23
N ALA A 100 -9.63 1.15 9.69
CA ALA A 100 -10.40 0.06 9.08
C ALA A 100 -9.69 -0.59 7.88
N VAL A 101 -8.85 0.16 7.15
CA VAL A 101 -8.01 -0.37 6.08
C VAL A 101 -6.76 -1.09 6.63
N ILE A 102 -6.18 -0.64 7.74
CA ILE A 102 -4.96 -1.22 8.32
C ILE A 102 -5.22 -2.59 8.98
N PHE A 103 -6.27 -2.71 9.80
CA PHE A 103 -6.54 -3.92 10.58
C PHE A 103 -6.68 -5.23 9.78
N PRO A 104 -7.29 -5.25 8.58
CA PRO A 104 -7.31 -6.42 7.70
C PRO A 104 -5.94 -6.83 7.15
N LEU A 105 -4.97 -5.90 7.10
CA LEU A 105 -3.66 -6.11 6.49
C LEU A 105 -2.61 -6.60 7.47
N ILE A 106 -2.82 -6.41 8.78
CA ILE A 106 -1.88 -6.79 9.84
C ILE A 106 -2.60 -7.69 10.83
N SER A 107 -2.38 -9.00 10.76
CA SER A 107 -3.26 -9.97 11.44
C SER A 107 -3.22 -9.88 12.96
N ASN A 108 -2.04 -9.73 13.57
CA ASN A 108 -1.90 -9.66 15.03
C ASN A 108 -1.97 -8.23 15.59
N LEU A 109 -2.28 -7.21 14.79
CA LEU A 109 -2.43 -5.84 15.29
C LEU A 109 -3.67 -5.73 16.18
N GLU A 110 -3.53 -5.12 17.34
CA GLU A 110 -4.63 -4.95 18.32
C GLU A 110 -5.04 -3.49 18.47
N GLU A 111 -4.08 -2.55 18.41
CA GLU A 111 -4.36 -1.11 18.56
C GLU A 111 -3.62 -0.23 17.56
N ILE A 112 -4.28 0.84 17.11
CA ILE A 112 -3.68 1.96 16.40
C ILE A 112 -3.85 3.22 17.25
N ASN A 113 -2.74 3.85 17.59
CA ASN A 113 -2.69 5.05 18.40
C ASN A 113 -2.31 6.24 17.52
N CYS A 114 -3.22 7.19 17.33
CA CYS A 114 -2.91 8.47 16.69
C CYS A 114 -2.56 9.48 17.79
N LEU A 115 -1.37 10.09 17.70
CA LEU A 115 -0.89 11.08 18.67
C LEU A 115 -0.75 12.44 17.98
N GLY A 116 -1.50 13.43 18.47
CA GLY A 116 -1.47 14.80 17.96
C GLY A 116 -0.32 15.63 18.54
N GLU A 117 -0.08 16.79 17.92
CA GLU A 117 0.96 17.74 18.37
C GLU A 117 0.66 18.32 19.77
N ASP A 118 -0.61 18.45 20.10
CA ASP A 118 -1.13 18.85 21.42
C ASP A 118 -0.89 17.81 22.53
N GLY A 119 -0.44 16.60 22.16
CA GLY A 119 -0.27 15.47 23.07
C GLY A 119 -1.56 14.68 23.28
N ASP A 120 -2.64 15.01 22.57
CA ASP A 120 -3.87 14.22 22.60
C ASP A 120 -3.63 12.86 21.92
N LYS A 121 -4.34 11.84 22.42
CA LYS A 121 -4.24 10.47 21.94
C LYS A 121 -5.64 9.96 21.57
N LEU A 122 -5.76 9.44 20.35
CA LEU A 122 -6.91 8.69 19.89
C LEU A 122 -6.50 7.23 19.65
N VAL A 123 -7.26 6.30 20.23
CA VAL A 123 -7.01 4.86 20.12
C VAL A 123 -8.12 4.24 19.28
N PHE A 124 -7.74 3.41 18.31
CA PHE A 124 -8.64 2.51 17.62
C PHE A 124 -8.22 1.08 17.95
N THR A 125 -9.11 0.35 18.62
CA THR A 125 -8.92 -1.08 18.88
C THR A 125 -9.47 -1.92 17.73
N ARG A 126 -8.97 -3.15 17.57
CA ARG A 126 -9.53 -4.09 16.60
C ARG A 126 -11.03 -4.32 16.85
N GLU A 127 -11.45 -4.40 18.10
CA GLU A 127 -12.85 -4.62 18.48
C GLU A 127 -13.74 -3.49 17.97
N GLU A 128 -13.39 -2.23 18.22
CA GLU A 128 -14.16 -1.06 17.76
C GLU A 128 -14.24 -1.00 16.23
N ILE A 129 -13.15 -1.33 15.53
CA ILE A 129 -13.13 -1.35 14.07
C ILE A 129 -13.89 -2.55 13.49
N ASP A 130 -13.88 -3.70 14.16
CA ASP A 130 -14.70 -4.84 13.77
C ASP A 130 -16.19 -4.51 13.94
N GLU A 131 -16.59 -3.85 15.03
CA GLU A 131 -17.96 -3.37 15.19
C GLU A 131 -18.37 -2.41 14.06
N PHE A 132 -17.50 -1.44 13.74
CA PHE A 132 -17.71 -0.50 12.65
C PHE A 132 -17.84 -1.22 11.29
N THR A 133 -16.90 -2.09 10.94
CA THR A 133 -16.90 -2.79 9.65
C THR A 133 -18.04 -3.81 9.53
N ILE A 134 -18.44 -4.46 10.62
CA ILE A 134 -19.63 -5.31 10.66
C ILE A 134 -20.89 -4.46 10.44
N LYS A 135 -20.97 -3.28 11.04
CA LYS A 135 -22.11 -2.39 10.86
C LYS A 135 -22.22 -1.88 9.42
N GLU A 136 -21.12 -1.45 8.83
CA GLU A 136 -21.12 -0.83 7.49
C GLU A 136 -21.12 -1.86 6.34
N PHE A 137 -20.40 -2.98 6.51
CA PHE A 137 -20.19 -3.98 5.44
C PHE A 137 -20.73 -5.38 5.77
N GLY A 138 -21.16 -5.64 7.00
CA GLY A 138 -21.60 -6.97 7.45
C GLY A 138 -20.46 -7.97 7.67
N ILE A 139 -19.20 -7.52 7.68
CA ILE A 139 -18.01 -8.36 7.66
C ILE A 139 -16.92 -7.75 8.56
N SER A 140 -16.25 -8.57 9.37
CA SER A 140 -15.13 -8.15 10.23
C SER A 140 -13.83 -7.92 9.44
N THR A 141 -12.88 -7.21 10.05
CA THR A 141 -11.55 -6.92 9.49
C THR A 141 -10.79 -8.19 9.12
N GLU A 142 -10.86 -9.24 9.95
CA GLU A 142 -10.22 -10.53 9.67
C GLU A 142 -10.71 -11.12 8.34
N LYS A 143 -12.03 -11.10 8.11
CA LYS A 143 -12.63 -11.63 6.89
C LYS A 143 -12.34 -10.74 5.67
N LEU A 144 -12.35 -9.42 5.87
CA LEU A 144 -11.95 -8.46 4.83
C LEU A 144 -10.51 -8.68 4.36
N GLY A 145 -9.61 -9.13 5.24
CA GLY A 145 -8.22 -9.43 4.90
C GLY A 145 -7.99 -10.74 4.14
N ARG A 146 -8.99 -11.64 4.06
CA ARG A 146 -8.81 -13.01 3.50
C ARG A 146 -8.56 -13.05 2.00
N SER A 147 -8.99 -12.03 1.27
CA SER A 147 -8.74 -11.93 -0.17
C SER A 147 -8.71 -10.48 -0.63
N LEU A 148 -8.01 -10.22 -1.74
CA LEU A 148 -8.00 -8.90 -2.38
C LEU A 148 -9.41 -8.42 -2.73
N GLU A 149 -10.29 -9.32 -3.17
CA GLU A 149 -11.66 -8.97 -3.56
C GLU A 149 -12.54 -8.55 -2.37
N GLU A 150 -12.35 -9.17 -1.20
CA GLU A 150 -12.99 -8.73 0.03
C GLU A 150 -12.40 -7.40 0.51
N PHE A 151 -11.08 -7.26 0.49
CA PHE A 151 -10.37 -6.06 0.92
C PHE A 151 -10.75 -4.82 0.08
N LYS A 152 -10.95 -4.98 -1.22
CA LYS A 152 -11.36 -3.89 -2.13
C LYS A 152 -12.66 -3.19 -1.70
N LYS A 153 -13.52 -3.84 -0.90
CA LYS A 153 -14.76 -3.23 -0.37
C LYS A 153 -14.51 -2.08 0.61
N LEU A 154 -13.30 -1.96 1.16
CA LEU A 154 -12.91 -0.89 2.07
C LEU A 154 -12.34 0.34 1.36
N VAL A 155 -11.77 0.14 0.17
CA VAL A 155 -10.97 1.16 -0.53
C VAL A 155 -11.74 1.74 -1.73
N ASN A 156 -12.71 1.00 -2.29
CA ASN A 156 -13.55 1.39 -3.42
C ASN A 156 -15.01 1.55 -3.01
#